data_AF-A0A959EPX4-F1
#
_entry.id   AF-A0A959EPX4-F1
#
_cell.length_a   1.000
_cell.length_b   1.000
_cell.length_c   1.000
_cell.angle_alpha   90.00
_cell.angle_beta   90.00
_cell.angle_gamma   90.00
#
_symmetry.space_group_name_H-M   'P 1'
#
loop_
_entity.id
_entity.type
_entity.pdbx_description
1 polymer ?
#
loop_
_entity_poly.entity_id
_entity_poly.type
_entity_poly.pdbx_seq_one_letter_code
_entity_poly.pdbx_strand_id
1 'polypeptide(L)'
;MKNKTILPFFATILFVSLSFSIVAQVQAGALTGMEYTSLAIFRQELSNPFGTFLQFEDDADLTGNGEADLTFVSTLANVPDFVGAMTGVDLKSAAVQVMADQDGALRLEGGDPITAAGDWQDVPPGLFAFDFIGLTGQPQVGGHWYDNSSGYLGIRVFMPTDTLYGWIDVTTAVNQQSVYLKIDGFALESVVNSVEEAEETDLRLFPNPAAGSVRLESSADKPLSKMRLFDQHGKLLLACDGLAQKSYLLERQDRPSGIYWVEVQVGERLVRRSFIWL
;
A
#
# COMPACT_ATOMS: atom_id res chain seq x y z
N MET A 1 0.91 -50.47 62.08
CA MET A 1 0.28 -50.03 60.82
C MET A 1 0.45 -48.52 60.71
N LYS A 2 1.27 -48.03 59.76
CA LYS A 2 1.53 -46.59 59.56
C LYS A 2 0.67 -46.09 58.40
N ASN A 3 -0.27 -45.20 58.67
CA ASN A 3 -1.08 -44.54 57.64
C ASN A 3 -0.22 -43.51 56.90
N LYS A 4 -0.06 -43.71 55.59
CA LYS A 4 0.56 -42.74 54.68
C LYS A 4 -0.50 -41.74 54.24
N THR A 5 -0.35 -40.49 54.66
CA THR A 5 -1.13 -39.35 54.17
C THR A 5 -0.67 -39.01 52.76
N ILE A 6 -1.56 -39.13 51.78
CA ILE A 6 -1.33 -38.74 50.39
C ILE A 6 -1.70 -37.27 50.27
N LEU A 7 -0.71 -36.39 50.04
CA LEU A 7 -0.97 -34.99 49.69
C LEU A 7 -1.41 -34.90 48.22
N PRO A 8 -2.48 -34.16 47.88
CA PRO A 8 -2.85 -33.90 46.50
C PRO A 8 -1.89 -32.89 45.88
N PHE A 9 -1.27 -33.28 44.76
CA PHE A 9 -0.41 -32.44 43.94
C PHE A 9 -1.30 -31.53 43.08
N PHE A 10 -1.48 -30.26 43.46
CA PHE A 10 -2.15 -29.27 42.62
C PHE A 10 -1.18 -28.82 41.51
N ALA A 11 -1.41 -29.30 40.29
CA ALA A 11 -0.72 -28.79 39.11
C ALA A 11 -1.37 -27.46 38.70
N THR A 12 -0.73 -26.35 39.06
CA THR A 12 -1.09 -25.02 38.53
C THR A 12 -0.70 -24.96 37.06
N ILE A 13 -1.68 -25.11 36.17
CA ILE A 13 -1.49 -24.89 34.74
C ILE A 13 -1.42 -23.37 34.53
N LEU A 14 -0.19 -22.87 34.37
CA LEU A 14 0.07 -21.48 33.99
C LEU A 14 -0.29 -21.32 32.51
N PHE A 15 -1.48 -20.78 32.22
CA PHE A 15 -1.82 -20.34 30.87
C PHE A 15 -1.02 -19.07 30.55
N VAL A 16 0.11 -19.23 29.86
CA VAL A 16 0.80 -18.10 29.23
C VAL A 16 -0.02 -17.74 28.00
N SER A 17 -0.80 -16.66 28.09
CA SER A 17 -1.44 -16.05 26.93
C SER A 17 -0.34 -15.43 26.07
N LEU A 18 0.14 -16.18 25.07
CA LEU A 18 0.95 -15.60 24.01
C LEU A 18 0.02 -14.73 23.17
N SER A 19 0.13 -13.41 23.35
CA SER A 19 -0.44 -12.46 22.42
C SER A 19 0.29 -12.61 21.10
N PHE A 20 -0.28 -13.38 20.18
CA PHE A 20 0.18 -13.39 18.80
C PHE A 20 -0.27 -12.07 18.19
N SER A 21 0.59 -11.05 18.28
CA SER A 21 0.49 -9.90 17.40
C SER A 21 0.76 -10.43 16.01
N ILE A 22 -0.29 -10.56 15.18
CA ILE A 22 -0.12 -10.74 13.75
C ILE A 22 0.47 -9.42 13.27
N VAL A 23 1.79 -9.37 13.15
CA VAL A 23 2.45 -8.24 12.52
C VAL A 23 2.00 -8.28 11.07
N ALA A 24 1.31 -7.24 10.61
CA ALA A 24 1.01 -7.07 9.20
C ALA A 24 2.34 -7.16 8.43
N GLN A 25 2.43 -8.13 7.53
CA GLN A 25 3.62 -8.40 6.74
C GLN A 25 3.22 -8.22 5.29
N VAL A 26 3.70 -7.14 4.68
CA VAL A 26 3.68 -6.97 3.23
C VAL A 26 4.87 -7.74 2.67
N GLN A 27 4.67 -8.32 1.49
CA GLN A 27 5.75 -8.90 0.71
C GLN A 27 6.02 -8.00 -0.50
N ALA A 28 7.29 -7.68 -0.75
CA ALA A 28 7.69 -6.92 -1.91
C ALA A 28 7.17 -7.59 -3.21
N GLY A 29 6.53 -6.81 -4.07
CA GLY A 29 5.90 -7.29 -5.31
C GLY A 29 4.55 -8.00 -5.16
N ALA A 30 4.09 -8.29 -3.94
CA ALA A 30 2.77 -8.88 -3.73
C ALA A 30 1.67 -7.79 -3.85
N LEU A 31 0.57 -8.13 -4.52
CA LEU A 31 -0.58 -7.24 -4.72
C LEU A 31 -1.80 -7.58 -3.84
N THR A 32 -1.74 -8.69 -3.10
CA THR A 32 -2.88 -9.12 -2.28
C THR A 32 -3.04 -8.19 -1.09
N GLY A 33 -4.19 -7.52 -0.99
CA GLY A 33 -4.46 -6.55 0.09
C GLY A 33 -3.78 -5.19 -0.12
N MET A 34 -3.36 -4.87 -1.34
CA MET A 34 -2.67 -3.63 -1.68
C MET A 34 -3.47 -2.80 -2.69
N GLU A 35 -3.40 -1.47 -2.57
CA GLU A 35 -3.78 -0.54 -3.64
C GLU A 35 -2.56 -0.26 -4.52
N TYR A 36 -2.68 -0.55 -5.82
CA TYR A 36 -1.59 -0.41 -6.78
C TYR A 36 -1.81 0.76 -7.72
N THR A 37 -0.77 1.56 -7.91
CA THR A 37 -0.72 2.68 -8.84
C THR A 37 0.48 2.53 -9.77
N SER A 38 0.23 2.56 -11.08
CA SER A 38 1.31 2.65 -12.06
C SER A 38 1.89 4.07 -12.05
N LEU A 39 3.21 4.19 -11.90
CA LEU A 39 3.93 5.45 -11.91
C LEU A 39 5.03 5.31 -12.94
N ALA A 40 4.79 5.72 -14.20
CA ALA A 40 5.76 5.53 -15.28
C ALA A 40 6.76 6.70 -15.32
N ILE A 41 7.76 6.68 -14.44
CA ILE A 41 8.89 7.59 -14.51
C ILE A 41 9.97 6.91 -15.36
N PHE A 42 10.47 7.57 -16.40
CA PHE A 42 11.52 7.00 -17.27
C PHE A 42 12.49 8.10 -17.72
N ARG A 43 13.78 7.91 -17.49
CA ARG A 43 14.84 8.80 -17.99
C ARG A 43 16.09 8.01 -18.39
N GLN A 44 16.72 8.45 -19.48
CA GLN A 44 17.98 7.91 -20.00
C GLN A 44 18.78 9.04 -20.65
N GLU A 45 20.03 9.21 -20.26
CA GLU A 45 20.99 10.11 -20.93
C GLU A 45 22.26 9.35 -21.31
N LEU A 46 22.80 9.59 -22.51
CA LEU A 46 23.92 8.83 -23.09
C LEU A 46 25.17 9.68 -23.39
N SER A 47 25.14 10.99 -23.12
CA SER A 47 26.30 11.85 -23.37
C SER A 47 26.43 12.94 -22.32
N ASN A 48 27.63 13.05 -21.73
CA ASN A 48 27.93 13.97 -20.64
C ASN A 48 29.18 14.83 -21.01
N PRO A 49 29.04 15.86 -21.86
CA PRO A 49 30.17 16.71 -22.23
C PRO A 49 30.68 17.47 -21.01
N PHE A 50 31.97 17.81 -21.00
CA PHE A 50 32.55 18.57 -19.89
C PHE A 50 31.85 19.92 -19.72
N GLY A 51 31.61 20.31 -18.47
CA GLY A 51 30.82 21.49 -18.09
C GLY A 51 29.32 21.23 -17.94
N THR A 52 28.89 19.97 -17.95
CA THR A 52 27.46 19.60 -17.87
C THR A 52 27.09 19.18 -16.46
N PHE A 53 25.93 19.66 -15.99
CA PHE A 53 25.26 19.17 -14.79
C PHE A 53 23.78 19.00 -15.11
N LEU A 54 23.31 17.77 -15.13
CA LEU A 54 21.92 17.40 -15.37
C LEU A 54 21.37 16.75 -14.11
N GLN A 55 20.23 17.25 -13.66
CA GLN A 55 19.46 16.68 -12.57
C GLN A 55 18.00 16.60 -13.03
N PHE A 56 17.42 15.42 -12.88
CA PHE A 56 16.01 15.18 -13.17
C PHE A 56 15.33 14.72 -11.89
N GLU A 57 14.15 15.25 -11.68
CA GLU A 57 13.31 15.01 -10.52
C GLU A 57 11.92 14.61 -10.99
N ASP A 58 11.31 13.68 -10.28
CA ASP A 58 9.91 13.31 -10.46
C ASP A 58 9.31 12.94 -9.10
N ASP A 59 8.06 13.30 -8.87
CA ASP A 59 7.45 13.29 -7.54
C ASP A 59 6.40 12.19 -7.40
N ALA A 60 6.25 11.66 -6.19
CA ALA A 60 5.14 10.80 -5.82
C ALA A 60 4.43 11.34 -4.57
N ASP A 61 3.12 11.53 -4.68
CA ASP A 61 2.20 11.79 -3.59
C ASP A 61 1.58 10.44 -3.17
N LEU A 62 2.06 9.91 -2.05
CA LEU A 62 1.65 8.62 -1.50
C LEU A 62 0.49 8.77 -0.50
N THR A 63 0.32 9.96 0.07
CA THR A 63 -0.72 10.28 1.05
C THR A 63 -2.00 10.83 0.40
N GLY A 64 -1.95 11.18 -0.87
CA GLY A 64 -3.07 11.72 -1.65
C GLY A 64 -3.44 13.15 -1.22
N ASN A 65 -2.52 13.90 -0.60
CA ASN A 65 -2.78 15.24 -0.07
C ASN A 65 -2.50 16.36 -1.09
N GLY A 66 -1.97 16.02 -2.28
CA GLY A 66 -1.59 16.95 -3.33
C GLY A 66 -0.17 17.53 -3.20
N GLU A 67 0.60 17.11 -2.20
CA GLU A 67 2.01 17.46 -1.99
C GLU A 67 2.89 16.24 -2.26
N ALA A 68 4.11 16.46 -2.75
CA ALA A 68 5.05 15.36 -2.96
C ALA A 68 5.50 14.78 -1.61
N ASP A 69 5.38 13.46 -1.46
CA ASP A 69 5.93 12.73 -0.32
C ASP A 69 7.35 12.23 -0.60
N LEU A 70 7.60 11.83 -1.84
CA LEU A 70 8.89 11.39 -2.36
C LEU A 70 9.26 12.17 -3.62
N THR A 71 10.55 12.43 -3.80
CA THR A 71 11.12 12.86 -5.08
C THR A 71 12.20 11.89 -5.52
N PHE A 72 12.02 11.29 -6.69
CA PHE A 72 13.02 10.45 -7.33
C PHE A 72 14.00 11.31 -8.09
N VAL A 73 15.29 11.13 -7.82
CA VAL A 73 16.35 11.96 -8.38
C VAL A 73 17.29 11.12 -9.23
N SER A 74 17.61 11.63 -10.41
CA SER A 74 18.70 11.12 -11.23
C SER A 74 19.62 12.26 -11.64
N THR A 75 20.92 12.09 -11.39
CA THR A 75 21.93 13.11 -11.64
C THR A 75 23.01 12.55 -12.54
N LEU A 76 23.41 13.33 -13.54
CA LEU A 76 24.54 13.07 -14.42
C LEU A 76 25.33 14.36 -14.56
N ALA A 77 26.61 14.34 -14.19
CA ALA A 77 27.42 15.55 -14.24
C ALA A 77 28.87 15.25 -14.64
N ASN A 78 29.49 16.20 -15.33
CA ASN A 78 30.88 16.19 -15.77
C ASN A 78 31.44 17.59 -15.56
N VAL A 79 31.67 17.91 -14.29
CA VAL A 79 32.18 19.19 -13.80
C VAL A 79 33.51 18.96 -13.07
N PRO A 80 34.33 20.00 -12.80
CA PRO A 80 35.70 19.82 -12.29
C PRO A 80 35.85 18.95 -11.03
N ASP A 81 34.82 18.88 -10.19
CA ASP A 81 34.80 18.20 -8.90
C ASP A 81 33.82 17.02 -8.83
N PHE A 82 33.13 16.71 -9.92
CA PHE A 82 32.20 15.60 -10.03
C PHE A 82 32.05 15.13 -11.48
N VAL A 83 32.52 13.91 -11.75
CA VAL A 83 32.32 13.25 -13.05
C VAL A 83 31.64 11.91 -12.83
N GLY A 84 30.34 11.84 -13.06
CA GLY A 84 29.61 10.59 -13.08
C GLY A 84 28.12 10.73 -12.91
N ALA A 85 27.49 9.69 -12.36
CA ALA A 85 26.05 9.61 -12.19
C ALA A 85 25.66 9.06 -10.82
N MET A 86 24.45 9.42 -10.38
CA MET A 86 23.80 8.85 -9.21
C MET A 86 22.28 8.84 -9.39
N THR A 87 21.63 7.93 -8.67
CA THR A 87 20.17 7.86 -8.55
C THR A 87 19.78 7.66 -7.10
N GLY A 88 18.60 8.13 -6.73
CA GLY A 88 18.08 7.93 -5.38
C GLY A 88 16.67 8.46 -5.21
N VAL A 89 16.28 8.54 -3.94
CA VAL A 89 15.02 9.10 -3.49
C VAL A 89 15.24 10.08 -2.34
N ASP A 90 14.59 11.22 -2.43
CA ASP A 90 14.46 12.21 -1.35
C ASP A 90 13.11 12.05 -0.67
N LEU A 91 13.11 12.07 0.67
CA LEU A 91 11.90 12.17 1.47
C LEU A 91 11.51 13.64 1.58
N LYS A 92 10.33 14.01 1.07
CA LYS A 92 9.77 15.37 1.16
C LYS A 92 8.78 15.52 2.30
N SER A 93 8.27 14.40 2.81
CA SER A 93 7.28 14.34 3.87
C SER A 93 7.77 13.46 5.02
N ALA A 94 7.61 13.93 6.25
CA ALA A 94 7.85 13.12 7.46
C ALA A 94 6.77 12.03 7.65
N ALA A 95 5.70 12.06 6.86
CA ALA A 95 4.70 11.00 6.83
C ALA A 95 5.20 9.76 6.10
N VAL A 96 6.33 9.81 5.38
CA VAL A 96 6.86 8.67 4.64
C VAL A 96 8.27 8.34 5.10
N GLN A 97 8.55 7.04 5.18
CA GLN A 97 9.88 6.51 5.38
C GLN A 97 10.16 5.40 4.38
N VAL A 98 11.44 5.19 4.10
CA VAL A 98 11.94 4.11 3.24
C VAL A 98 12.78 3.14 4.08
N MET A 99 12.78 1.87 3.66
CA MET A 99 13.71 0.88 4.20
C MET A 99 15.12 1.19 3.71
N ALA A 100 16.05 1.37 4.63
CA ALA A 100 17.42 1.80 4.33
C ALA A 100 18.40 1.41 5.44
N ASP A 101 19.66 1.27 5.07
CA ASP A 101 20.78 1.02 5.99
C ASP A 101 21.90 2.06 5.80
N GLN A 102 23.09 1.76 6.31
CA GLN A 102 24.26 2.64 6.21
C GLN A 102 24.71 2.93 4.77
N ASP A 103 24.35 2.07 3.81
CA ASP A 103 24.77 2.14 2.41
C ASP A 103 23.67 2.75 1.51
N GLY A 104 22.51 3.12 2.08
CA GLY A 104 21.42 3.83 1.40
C GLY A 104 20.11 3.05 1.36
N ALA A 105 19.30 3.29 0.33
CA ALA A 105 18.00 2.65 0.17
C ALA A 105 18.17 1.15 -0.10
N LEU A 106 17.59 0.32 0.76
CA LEU A 106 17.74 -1.12 0.69
C LEU A 106 17.01 -1.67 -0.54
N ARG A 107 17.71 -2.47 -1.35
CA ARG A 107 17.09 -3.20 -2.46
C ARG A 107 16.44 -4.49 -1.92
N LEU A 108 15.14 -4.63 -2.15
CA LEU A 108 14.39 -5.84 -1.83
C LEU A 108 14.14 -6.67 -3.10
N GLU A 109 14.10 -7.99 -2.95
CA GLU A 109 13.65 -8.93 -3.98
C GLU A 109 12.16 -9.26 -3.82
N GLY A 110 11.55 -9.80 -4.88
CA GLY A 110 10.16 -10.24 -4.81
C GLY A 110 9.97 -11.30 -3.74
N GLY A 111 9.03 -11.06 -2.81
CA GLY A 111 8.76 -11.93 -1.66
C GLY A 111 9.44 -11.51 -0.36
N ASP A 112 10.39 -10.57 -0.41
CA ASP A 112 11.05 -10.07 0.81
C ASP A 112 10.05 -9.39 1.75
N PRO A 113 10.22 -9.56 3.09
CA PRO A 113 9.30 -9.02 4.07
C PRO A 113 9.49 -7.51 4.26
N ILE A 114 8.39 -6.77 4.22
CA ILE A 114 8.32 -5.36 4.61
C ILE A 114 7.49 -5.31 5.89
N THR A 115 8.16 -4.99 7.01
CA THR A 115 7.55 -5.10 8.34
C THR A 115 7.95 -3.94 9.24
N ALA A 116 7.20 -3.76 10.33
CA ALA A 116 7.51 -2.77 11.37
C ALA A 116 8.92 -2.89 11.97
N ALA A 117 9.52 -4.08 11.92
CA ALA A 117 10.85 -4.36 12.47
C ALA A 117 12.01 -4.06 11.52
N GLY A 118 11.73 -3.60 10.29
CA GLY A 118 12.76 -3.17 9.34
C GLY A 118 13.56 -1.97 9.83
N ASP A 119 14.72 -1.75 9.20
CA ASP A 119 15.51 -0.53 9.39
C ASP A 119 14.90 0.59 8.53
N TRP A 120 14.27 1.56 9.19
CA TRP A 120 13.56 2.67 8.57
C TRP A 120 14.31 3.97 8.83
N GLN A 121 14.56 4.75 7.78
CA GLN A 121 15.29 6.01 7.88
C GLN A 121 14.40 7.20 7.55
N ASP A 122 14.62 8.30 8.27
CA ASP A 122 13.92 9.59 8.11
C ASP A 122 14.67 10.57 7.18
N VAL A 123 16.01 10.49 7.09
CA VAL A 123 16.94 11.39 6.34
C VAL A 123 18.35 10.75 6.32
N PRO A 124 19.28 10.91 5.33
CA PRO A 124 19.30 11.69 4.08
C PRO A 124 19.19 10.77 2.83
N PRO A 125 19.47 11.20 1.56
CA PRO A 125 18.87 10.58 0.37
C PRO A 125 19.13 9.08 0.33
N GLY A 126 18.06 8.34 0.09
CA GLY A 126 18.13 6.92 -0.18
C GLY A 126 18.78 6.73 -1.55
N LEU A 127 20.10 6.81 -1.62
CA LEU A 127 20.84 6.51 -2.84
C LEU A 127 20.53 5.07 -3.24
N PHE A 128 20.13 4.89 -4.49
CA PHE A 128 19.96 3.55 -5.05
C PHE A 128 21.29 3.04 -5.56
N ALA A 129 21.93 3.83 -6.44
CA ALA A 129 23.21 3.50 -7.06
C ALA A 129 23.99 4.78 -7.42
N PHE A 130 25.31 4.75 -7.32
CA PHE A 130 26.20 5.82 -7.75
C PHE A 130 27.50 5.30 -8.36
N ASP A 131 28.03 6.02 -9.35
CA ASP A 131 29.35 5.83 -9.96
C ASP A 131 29.89 7.17 -10.44
N PHE A 132 30.83 7.73 -9.69
CA PHE A 132 31.42 9.03 -10.00
C PHE A 132 32.87 9.15 -9.55
N ILE A 133 33.59 10.08 -10.15
CA ILE A 133 34.91 10.54 -9.71
C ILE A 133 34.71 11.85 -8.98
N GLY A 134 34.99 11.86 -7.67
CA GLY A 134 34.86 13.05 -6.83
C GLY A 134 36.10 13.94 -6.84
N LEU A 135 36.10 14.97 -5.98
CA LEU A 135 37.18 15.97 -5.86
C LEU A 135 38.59 15.38 -5.67
N THR A 136 38.72 14.23 -5.02
CA THR A 136 40.01 13.57 -4.78
C THR A 136 40.54 12.82 -6.02
N GLY A 137 39.78 12.79 -7.11
CA GLY A 137 40.08 12.01 -8.30
C GLY A 137 39.91 10.50 -8.10
N GLN A 138 39.43 10.06 -6.94
CA GLN A 138 39.18 8.65 -6.65
C GLN A 138 37.77 8.27 -7.12
N PRO A 139 37.62 7.17 -7.88
CA PRO A 139 36.31 6.60 -8.17
C PRO A 139 35.55 6.26 -6.88
N GLN A 140 34.27 6.59 -6.85
CA GLN A 140 33.30 6.26 -5.82
C GLN A 140 32.18 5.48 -6.50
N VAL A 141 31.97 4.24 -6.05
CA VAL A 141 30.97 3.33 -6.59
C VAL A 141 30.25 2.66 -5.43
N GLY A 142 28.93 2.54 -5.50
CA GLY A 142 28.16 1.87 -4.47
C GLY A 142 26.65 2.05 -4.56
N GLY A 143 25.99 1.68 -3.47
CA GLY A 143 24.53 1.56 -3.34
C GLY A 143 24.03 0.14 -3.60
N HIS A 144 22.94 -0.24 -2.94
CA HIS A 144 22.36 -1.60 -3.01
C HIS A 144 21.89 -2.02 -4.41
N TRP A 145 21.73 -1.05 -5.31
CA TRP A 145 21.20 -1.25 -6.64
C TRP A 145 22.27 -1.18 -7.75
N TYR A 146 23.55 -0.98 -7.39
CA TYR A 146 24.61 -0.80 -8.38
C TYR A 146 24.82 -2.04 -9.25
N ASP A 147 25.00 -3.21 -8.64
CA ASP A 147 25.18 -4.49 -9.36
C ASP A 147 23.84 -5.18 -9.69
N ASN A 148 22.75 -4.74 -9.07
CA ASN A 148 21.41 -5.30 -9.23
C ASN A 148 20.41 -4.19 -9.54
N SER A 149 20.22 -3.93 -10.83
CA SER A 149 19.49 -2.77 -11.31
C SER A 149 17.99 -2.76 -11.02
N SER A 150 17.37 -3.89 -10.68
CA SER A 150 15.91 -4.02 -10.51
C SER A 150 15.55 -4.70 -9.19
N GLY A 151 14.44 -4.27 -8.60
CA GLY A 151 13.96 -4.73 -7.30
C GLY A 151 12.87 -3.82 -6.75
N TYR A 152 12.64 -3.92 -5.44
CA TYR A 152 11.64 -3.15 -4.74
C TYR A 152 12.25 -2.27 -3.65
N LEU A 153 11.71 -1.06 -3.48
CA LEU A 153 11.97 -0.20 -2.34
C LEU A 153 10.83 -0.37 -1.33
N GLY A 154 11.14 -0.81 -0.10
CA GLY A 154 10.17 -0.87 0.98
C GLY A 154 9.83 0.54 1.47
N ILE A 155 8.54 0.84 1.61
CA ILE A 155 8.03 2.11 2.13
C ILE A 155 7.06 1.88 3.29
N ARG A 156 6.97 2.87 4.17
CA ARG A 156 5.83 2.99 5.09
C ARG A 156 5.32 4.42 5.16
N VAL A 157 4.01 4.53 5.31
CA VAL A 157 3.27 5.79 5.33
C VAL A 157 2.52 5.90 6.66
N PHE A 158 2.79 6.96 7.42
CA PHE A 158 2.12 7.25 8.67
C PHE A 158 0.79 7.97 8.40
N MET A 159 -0.31 7.27 8.63
CA MET A 159 -1.66 7.81 8.61
C MET A 159 -2.06 8.22 10.04
N PRO A 160 -3.11 9.06 10.21
CA PRO A 160 -3.55 9.48 11.54
C PRO A 160 -3.94 8.31 12.48
N THR A 161 -4.38 7.19 11.92
CA THR A 161 -4.91 6.05 12.65
C THR A 161 -4.08 4.78 12.51
N ASP A 162 -3.19 4.69 11.51
CA ASP A 162 -2.44 3.48 11.21
C ASP A 162 -1.10 3.79 10.49
N THR A 163 -0.27 2.78 10.31
CA THR A 163 0.91 2.83 9.44
C THR A 163 0.73 1.83 8.31
N LEU A 164 0.74 2.32 7.08
CA LEU A 164 0.61 1.49 5.88
C LEU A 164 1.99 1.11 5.38
N TYR A 165 2.18 -0.16 5.08
CA TYR A 165 3.40 -0.67 4.48
C TYR A 165 3.19 -0.85 2.97
N GLY A 166 4.27 -0.73 2.20
CA GLY A 166 4.18 -0.88 0.76
C GLY A 166 5.53 -1.03 0.10
N TRP A 167 5.49 -1.11 -1.22
CA TRP A 167 6.68 -1.21 -2.05
C TRP A 167 6.59 -0.32 -3.28
N ILE A 168 7.74 0.07 -3.82
CA ILE A 168 7.89 0.75 -5.11
C ILE A 168 8.76 -0.11 -6.00
N ASP A 169 8.32 -0.40 -7.23
CA ASP A 169 9.08 -1.13 -8.24
C ASP A 169 10.03 -0.16 -8.95
N VAL A 170 11.33 -0.37 -8.72
CA VAL A 170 12.39 0.52 -9.18
C VAL A 170 13.30 -0.25 -10.13
N THR A 171 13.72 0.40 -11.21
CA THR A 171 14.88 -0.01 -11.99
C THR A 171 15.85 1.16 -12.15
N THR A 172 17.11 0.98 -11.78
CA THR A 172 18.16 1.99 -11.91
C THR A 172 19.43 1.41 -12.52
N ALA A 173 20.15 2.21 -13.29
CA ALA A 173 21.50 1.89 -13.74
C ALA A 173 22.33 3.18 -13.86
N VAL A 174 23.58 3.12 -13.40
CA VAL A 174 24.49 4.26 -13.42
C VAL A 174 25.85 3.84 -13.96
N ASN A 175 26.49 4.73 -14.70
CA ASN A 175 27.93 4.72 -14.92
C ASN A 175 28.40 6.17 -15.08
N GLN A 176 29.69 6.38 -15.29
CA GLN A 176 30.25 7.73 -15.37
C GLN A 176 29.71 8.61 -16.52
N GLN A 177 29.01 8.03 -17.51
CA GLN A 177 28.55 8.69 -18.73
C GLN A 177 27.03 8.65 -18.93
N SER A 178 26.32 7.81 -18.19
CA SER A 178 24.88 7.63 -18.33
C SER A 178 24.19 7.38 -17.00
N VAL A 179 22.97 7.86 -16.90
CA VAL A 179 22.07 7.60 -15.78
C VAL A 179 20.75 7.05 -16.32
N TYR A 180 20.20 6.07 -15.61
CA TYR A 180 18.91 5.47 -15.89
C TYR A 180 18.14 5.33 -14.57
N LEU A 181 16.93 5.86 -14.53
CA LEU A 181 15.99 5.63 -13.42
C LEU A 181 14.60 5.41 -14.00
N LYS A 182 13.98 4.33 -13.57
CA LYS A 182 12.61 3.98 -13.90
C LYS A 182 11.87 3.57 -12.65
N ILE A 183 10.67 4.11 -12.51
CA ILE A 183 9.67 3.61 -11.57
C ILE A 183 8.59 2.95 -12.43
N ASP A 184 8.16 1.75 -12.05
CA ASP A 184 7.09 1.02 -12.77
C ASP A 184 5.73 1.21 -12.08
N GLY A 185 5.75 1.32 -10.76
CA GLY A 185 4.57 1.57 -9.95
C GLY A 185 4.88 1.36 -8.48
N PHE A 186 3.86 1.55 -7.66
CA PHE A 186 3.92 1.28 -6.23
C PHE A 186 2.65 0.61 -5.76
N ALA A 187 2.74 -0.07 -4.63
CA ALA A 187 1.60 -0.63 -3.93
C ALA A 187 1.69 -0.29 -2.45
N LEU A 188 0.58 0.14 -1.86
CA LEU A 188 0.45 0.38 -0.41
C LEU A 188 -0.63 -0.55 0.14
N GLU A 189 -0.51 -0.95 1.41
CA GLU A 189 -1.58 -1.68 2.10
C GLU A 189 -2.88 -0.92 1.93
N SER A 190 -3.90 -1.61 1.43
CA SER A 190 -5.23 -1.05 1.43
C SER A 190 -5.64 -0.91 2.89
N VAL A 191 -6.00 0.30 3.30
CA VAL A 191 -6.71 0.46 4.56
C VAL A 191 -8.04 -0.23 4.38
N VAL A 192 -8.11 -1.53 4.70
CA VAL A 192 -9.38 -2.19 4.92
C VAL A 192 -9.83 -1.63 6.26
N ASN A 193 -10.36 -0.42 6.22
CA ASN A 193 -11.10 0.18 7.31
C ASN A 193 -12.28 -0.77 7.56
N SER A 194 -12.04 -1.83 8.34
CA SER A 194 -13.09 -2.65 8.97
C SER A 194 -13.92 -1.80 9.94
N VAL A 195 -13.47 -0.58 10.18
CA VAL A 195 -14.22 0.55 10.69
C VAL A 195 -14.03 1.69 9.68
N GLU A 196 -14.64 1.59 8.50
CA GLU A 196 -15.09 2.83 7.83
C GLU A 196 -16.04 3.44 8.84
N GLU A 197 -15.47 4.32 9.65
CA GLU A 197 -16.11 5.49 10.21
C GLU A 197 -17.30 5.83 9.31
N ALA A 198 -18.48 5.83 9.90
CA ALA A 198 -19.70 6.15 9.21
C ALA A 198 -19.63 7.60 8.70
N GLU A 199 -18.87 7.86 7.63
CA GLU A 199 -19.45 8.63 6.54
C GLU A 199 -20.83 8.05 6.38
N GLU A 200 -21.83 8.89 6.59
CA GLU A 200 -23.21 8.51 6.66
C GLU A 200 -23.63 8.05 5.27
N THR A 201 -23.19 6.86 4.88
CA THR A 201 -23.19 6.48 3.48
C THR A 201 -24.61 6.49 3.04
N ASP A 202 -24.83 7.06 1.85
CA ASP A 202 -26.14 7.31 1.23
C ASP A 202 -27.03 6.04 1.19
N LEU A 203 -26.56 4.88 1.65
CA LEU A 203 -27.26 3.62 1.79
C LEU A 203 -26.93 2.89 3.10
N ARG A 204 -27.95 2.60 3.91
CA ARG A 204 -27.93 1.69 5.08
C ARG A 204 -28.60 0.37 4.73
N LEU A 205 -28.04 -0.74 5.22
CA LEU A 205 -28.59 -2.09 5.07
C LEU A 205 -28.91 -2.66 6.46
N PHE A 206 -30.16 -3.07 6.69
CA PHE A 206 -30.52 -3.73 7.94
C PHE A 206 -31.73 -4.68 7.80
N PRO A 207 -31.78 -5.76 8.59
CA PRO A 207 -30.69 -6.27 9.43
C PRO A 207 -29.54 -6.82 8.57
N ASN A 208 -28.32 -6.83 9.11
CA ASN A 208 -27.17 -7.53 8.54
C ASN A 208 -26.39 -8.19 9.69
N PRO A 209 -26.36 -9.53 9.82
CA PRO A 209 -26.98 -10.53 8.93
C PRO A 209 -28.52 -10.49 8.91
N ALA A 210 -29.13 -10.94 7.81
CA ALA A 210 -30.58 -11.08 7.66
C ALA A 210 -31.02 -12.53 7.55
N ALA A 211 -32.17 -12.87 8.14
CA ALA A 211 -32.75 -14.22 8.03
C ALA A 211 -33.72 -14.38 6.84
N GLY A 212 -34.40 -13.30 6.43
CA GLY A 212 -35.45 -13.37 5.40
C GLY A 212 -35.47 -12.18 4.45
N SER A 213 -35.26 -10.96 4.96
CA SER A 213 -35.25 -9.75 4.15
C SER A 213 -34.20 -8.76 4.64
N VAL A 214 -33.67 -7.98 3.71
CA VAL A 214 -32.82 -6.82 4.01
C VAL A 214 -33.57 -5.57 3.56
N ARG A 215 -33.66 -4.58 4.44
CA ARG A 215 -34.11 -3.24 4.08
C ARG A 215 -32.90 -2.42 3.65
N LEU A 216 -33.01 -1.87 2.45
CA LEU A 216 -32.12 -0.84 1.93
C LEU A 216 -32.77 0.50 2.25
N GLU A 217 -32.05 1.43 2.87
CA GLU A 217 -32.56 2.75 3.21
C GLU A 217 -31.52 3.82 2.89
N SER A 218 -31.91 4.85 2.14
CA SER A 218 -31.03 5.99 1.91
C SER A 218 -30.89 6.84 3.16
N SER A 219 -29.67 7.22 3.55
CA SER A 219 -29.43 8.12 4.68
C SER A 219 -29.82 9.57 4.39
N ALA A 220 -29.76 9.98 3.11
CA ALA A 220 -30.13 11.31 2.66
C ALA A 220 -31.59 11.38 2.16
N ASP A 221 -32.10 12.61 1.96
CA ASP A 221 -33.38 12.89 1.29
C ASP A 221 -33.44 12.45 -0.19
N LYS A 222 -32.43 11.76 -0.68
CA LYS A 222 -32.31 11.28 -2.05
C LYS A 222 -33.07 9.95 -2.23
N PRO A 223 -33.87 9.79 -3.30
CA PRO A 223 -34.49 8.51 -3.60
C PRO A 223 -33.45 7.51 -4.14
N LEU A 224 -33.69 6.23 -3.89
CA LEU A 224 -33.04 5.14 -4.61
C LEU A 224 -33.61 5.16 -6.03
N SER A 225 -32.79 5.13 -7.09
CA SER A 225 -33.26 5.15 -8.48
C SER A 225 -33.03 3.83 -9.23
N LYS A 226 -32.02 3.07 -8.83
CA LYS A 226 -31.64 1.78 -9.42
C LYS A 226 -31.04 0.87 -8.34
N MET A 227 -31.29 -0.43 -8.43
CA MET A 227 -30.72 -1.46 -7.57
C MET A 227 -30.31 -2.67 -8.40
N ARG A 228 -29.14 -3.25 -8.10
CA ARG A 228 -28.67 -4.54 -8.63
C ARG A 228 -28.16 -5.41 -7.48
N LEU A 229 -28.53 -6.68 -7.47
CA LEU A 229 -28.09 -7.67 -6.48
C LEU A 229 -27.19 -8.71 -7.16
N PHE A 230 -26.08 -9.04 -6.51
CA PHE A 230 -25.09 -10.02 -7.00
C PHE A 230 -24.80 -11.08 -5.95
N ASP A 231 -24.48 -12.30 -6.39
CA ASP A 231 -23.95 -13.37 -5.53
C ASP A 231 -22.42 -13.27 -5.31
N GLN A 232 -21.87 -14.21 -4.54
CA GLN A 232 -20.43 -14.34 -4.25
C GLN A 232 -19.50 -14.63 -5.41
N HIS A 233 -20.05 -14.91 -6.58
CA HIS A 233 -19.30 -15.08 -7.81
C HIS A 233 -19.51 -13.89 -8.76
N GLY A 234 -20.16 -12.81 -8.30
CA GLY A 234 -20.47 -11.63 -9.10
C GLY A 234 -21.62 -11.83 -10.10
N LYS A 235 -22.39 -12.92 -10.00
CA LYS A 235 -23.53 -13.17 -10.88
C LYS A 235 -24.69 -12.24 -10.50
N LEU A 236 -25.21 -11.49 -11.46
CA LEU A 236 -26.40 -10.66 -11.29
C LEU A 236 -27.64 -11.53 -11.03
N LEU A 237 -28.30 -11.32 -9.90
CA LEU A 237 -29.48 -12.06 -9.46
C LEU A 237 -30.78 -11.26 -9.56
N LEU A 238 -30.71 -9.93 -9.39
CA LEU A 238 -31.86 -9.03 -9.46
C LEU A 238 -31.41 -7.67 -9.98
N ALA A 239 -32.24 -7.05 -10.82
CA ALA A 239 -32.08 -5.67 -11.24
C ALA A 239 -33.44 -4.96 -11.18
N CYS A 240 -33.47 -3.79 -10.57
CA CYS A 240 -34.63 -2.92 -10.50
C CYS A 240 -34.22 -1.51 -10.92
N ASP A 241 -34.93 -0.94 -11.87
CA ASP A 241 -34.77 0.46 -12.30
C ASP A 241 -36.03 1.26 -11.92
N GLY A 242 -35.91 2.59 -11.93
CA GLY A 242 -37.05 3.47 -11.67
C GLY A 242 -37.58 3.36 -10.24
N LEU A 243 -36.71 2.98 -9.30
CA LEU A 243 -37.02 3.14 -7.89
C LEU A 243 -37.26 4.64 -7.64
N ALA A 244 -38.30 4.99 -6.89
CA ALA A 244 -38.64 6.39 -6.60
C ALA A 244 -38.98 6.55 -5.11
N GLN A 245 -38.32 5.75 -4.29
CA GLN A 245 -38.56 5.62 -2.86
C GLN A 245 -37.23 5.64 -2.10
N LYS A 246 -37.28 6.05 -0.84
CA LYS A 246 -36.10 6.11 0.05
C LYS A 246 -35.68 4.74 0.59
N SER A 247 -36.61 3.78 0.61
CA SER A 247 -36.36 2.45 1.10
C SER A 247 -36.87 1.37 0.15
N TYR A 248 -36.17 0.25 0.10
CA TYR A 248 -36.55 -0.93 -0.67
C TYR A 248 -36.40 -2.16 0.22
N LEU A 249 -37.45 -2.99 0.31
CA LEU A 249 -37.39 -4.25 1.04
C LEU A 249 -37.01 -5.37 0.07
N LEU A 250 -35.81 -5.91 0.25
CA LEU A 250 -35.30 -7.01 -0.54
C LEU A 250 -35.59 -8.33 0.16
N GLU A 251 -36.46 -9.16 -0.42
CA GLU A 251 -36.81 -10.48 0.10
C GLU A 251 -35.92 -11.58 -0.49
N ARG A 252 -35.61 -12.60 0.32
CA ARG A 252 -34.68 -13.68 -0.04
C ARG A 252 -35.13 -14.53 -1.22
N GLN A 253 -36.42 -14.77 -1.42
CA GLN A 253 -36.98 -15.57 -2.54
C GLN A 253 -36.18 -16.86 -2.82
N ASP A 254 -36.03 -17.72 -1.81
CA ASP A 254 -35.34 -19.01 -1.90
C ASP A 254 -33.84 -18.99 -2.29
N ARG A 255 -33.21 -17.81 -2.27
CA ARG A 255 -31.76 -17.68 -2.51
C ARG A 255 -30.96 -18.39 -1.40
N PRO A 256 -29.81 -19.03 -1.70
CA PRO A 256 -29.02 -19.73 -0.69
C PRO A 256 -28.45 -18.77 0.36
N SER A 257 -28.09 -19.29 1.53
CA SER A 257 -27.38 -18.50 2.54
C SER A 257 -25.99 -18.14 2.02
N GLY A 258 -25.49 -16.94 2.33
CA GLY A 258 -24.20 -16.49 1.84
C GLY A 258 -24.02 -14.98 1.85
N ILE A 259 -22.89 -14.55 1.28
CA ILE A 259 -22.55 -13.14 1.09
C ILE A 259 -23.15 -12.67 -0.24
N TYR A 260 -23.77 -11.49 -0.20
CA TYR A 260 -24.34 -10.82 -1.36
C TYR A 260 -23.81 -9.40 -1.46
N TRP A 261 -23.78 -8.85 -2.67
CA TRP A 261 -23.47 -7.45 -2.93
C TRP A 261 -24.70 -6.78 -3.52
N VAL A 262 -24.97 -5.57 -3.09
CA VAL A 262 -25.98 -4.71 -3.67
C VAL A 262 -25.35 -3.42 -4.16
N GLU A 263 -25.62 -3.07 -5.41
CA GLU A 263 -25.29 -1.79 -6.02
C GLU A 263 -26.57 -0.96 -6.12
N VAL A 264 -26.57 0.24 -5.55
CA VAL A 264 -27.73 1.11 -5.51
C VAL A 264 -27.34 2.51 -5.96
N GLN A 265 -28.12 3.06 -6.88
CA GLN A 265 -28.00 4.45 -7.29
C GLN A 265 -28.81 5.32 -6.32
N VAL A 266 -28.14 6.21 -5.58
CA VAL A 266 -28.76 7.15 -4.62
C VAL A 266 -28.48 8.57 -5.09
N GLY A 267 -29.50 9.23 -5.63
CA GLY A 267 -29.29 10.45 -6.42
C GLY A 267 -28.33 10.20 -7.59
N GLU A 268 -27.24 10.95 -7.65
CA GLU A 268 -26.21 10.83 -8.71
C GLU A 268 -25.08 9.86 -8.37
N ARG A 269 -25.03 9.33 -7.14
CA ARG A 269 -23.96 8.42 -6.71
C ARG A 269 -24.38 6.96 -6.85
N LEU A 270 -23.47 6.13 -7.33
CA LEU A 270 -23.58 4.68 -7.27
C LEU A 270 -22.87 4.18 -6.02
N VAL A 271 -23.59 3.47 -5.15
CA VAL A 271 -23.09 2.95 -3.88
C VAL A 271 -23.14 1.43 -3.90
N ARG A 272 -22.07 0.76 -3.45
CA ARG A 272 -22.01 -0.70 -3.35
C ARG A 272 -21.83 -1.13 -1.89
N ARG A 273 -22.61 -2.11 -1.45
CA ARG A 273 -22.58 -2.66 -0.08
C ARG A 273 -22.69 -4.18 -0.10
N SER A 274 -22.07 -4.84 0.88
CA SER A 274 -22.23 -6.28 1.09
C SER A 274 -23.12 -6.56 2.30
N PHE A 275 -23.78 -7.71 2.30
CA PHE A 275 -24.54 -8.22 3.45
C PHE A 275 -24.58 -9.74 3.46
N ILE A 276 -24.96 -10.31 4.60
CA ILE A 276 -25.06 -11.75 4.82
C ILE A 276 -26.53 -12.16 4.94
N TRP A 277 -26.96 -13.12 4.13
CA TRP A 277 -28.23 -13.85 4.32
C TRP A 277 -27.95 -15.18 5.02
N LEU A 278 -28.62 -15.42 6.16
CA LEU A 278 -28.56 -16.65 6.96
C LEU A 278 -29.53 -17.70 6.45
#